data_AF-A0A2M9CEL3-F1
#
_entry.id   AF-A0A2M9CEL3-F1
#
_cell.length_a   1.000
_cell.length_b   1.000
_cell.length_c   1.000
_cell.angle_alpha   90.00
_cell.angle_beta   90.00
_cell.angle_gamma   90.00
#
_symmetry.space_group_name_H-M   'P 1'
#
loop_
_entity.id
_entity.type
_entity.pdbx_description
1 polymer ?
#
loop_
_entity_poly.entity_id
_entity_poly.type
_entity_poly.pdbx_seq_one_letter_code
_entity_poly.pdbx_strand_id
1 'polypeptide(L)'
;MVSLDVGPAQDGTTQGDTAPTAVPQNGTAPTAVPQNGTTPTSAAPARQIEPSLVLRPGAFDPIALLVLRCLRRIVYPLLFVGFTIAWVNGDFTAEAFARLTTPTQYLDALLSPLVVVAFALGLRVVVAALGFVVAIPLTADAWKPGTDARTLMRRMWDRYYLTSSYATLRWTWAVHQFAVARGGAAGTLLDVVERVIRVALPVSIGVFVVVALRTL
;
A
#
# COMPACT_ATOMS: atom_id res chain seq x y z
N MET A 1 -41.94 -35.41 12.67
CA MET A 1 -43.28 -34.80 12.58
C MET A 1 -43.20 -33.43 13.23
N VAL A 2 -42.99 -32.40 12.43
CA VAL A 2 -42.89 -31.00 12.88
C VAL A 2 -43.87 -30.21 12.02
N SER A 3 -44.96 -29.76 12.65
CA SER A 3 -45.94 -28.86 12.04
C SER A 3 -45.31 -27.48 11.88
N LEU A 4 -45.24 -26.99 10.64
CA LEU A 4 -44.96 -25.59 10.33
C LEU A 4 -46.27 -24.94 9.92
N ASP A 5 -46.73 -24.04 10.77
CA ASP A 5 -47.92 -23.21 10.59
C ASP A 5 -47.56 -22.05 9.64
N VAL A 6 -48.35 -21.88 8.59
CA VAL A 6 -48.18 -20.91 7.50
C VAL A 6 -49.23 -19.83 7.69
N GLY A 7 -48.82 -18.66 8.17
CA GLY A 7 -49.66 -17.46 8.23
C GLY A 7 -49.56 -16.63 6.94
N PRO A 8 -50.68 -16.22 6.31
CA PRO A 8 -50.64 -15.49 5.05
C PRO A 8 -50.54 -13.97 5.23
N ALA A 9 -49.87 -13.39 4.22
CA ALA A 9 -49.93 -12.04 3.66
C ALA A 9 -50.94 -11.03 4.24
N GLN A 10 -50.44 -9.81 4.50
CA GLN A 10 -51.21 -8.59 4.31
C GLN A 10 -50.41 -7.58 3.48
N ASP A 11 -50.86 -7.43 2.24
CA ASP A 11 -50.58 -6.30 1.36
C ASP A 11 -51.30 -5.06 1.89
N GLY A 12 -50.52 -4.02 2.20
CA GLY A 12 -51.03 -2.69 2.53
C GLY A 12 -50.57 -1.70 1.47
N THR A 13 -51.29 -1.62 0.36
CA THR A 13 -51.23 -0.51 -0.58
C THR A 13 -51.92 0.70 0.06
N THR A 14 -51.20 1.80 0.22
CA THR A 14 -51.82 3.13 0.34
C THR A 14 -51.02 4.14 -0.46
N GLN A 15 -51.49 4.27 -1.69
CA GLN A 15 -51.21 5.30 -2.66
C GLN A 15 -51.72 6.64 -2.11
N GLY A 16 -50.80 7.56 -1.84
CA GLY A 16 -51.07 8.94 -1.47
C GLY A 16 -50.47 9.88 -2.51
N ASP A 17 -51.19 10.04 -3.62
CA ASP A 17 -50.99 11.12 -4.59
C ASP A 17 -51.18 12.47 -3.89
N THR A 18 -50.12 13.26 -3.77
CA THR A 18 -50.24 14.71 -3.60
C THR A 18 -49.39 15.39 -4.66
N ALA A 19 -50.10 16.06 -5.57
CA ALA A 19 -49.54 16.82 -6.66
C ALA A 19 -48.69 18.00 -6.15
N PRO A 20 -47.62 18.39 -6.86
CA PRO A 20 -46.83 19.56 -6.52
C PRO A 20 -47.61 20.84 -6.83
N THR A 21 -47.95 21.60 -5.80
CA THR A 21 -48.37 23.00 -5.93
C THR A 21 -47.19 23.82 -6.47
N ALA A 22 -47.32 24.31 -7.69
CA ALA A 22 -46.42 25.27 -8.29
C ALA A 22 -46.43 26.57 -7.47
N VAL A 23 -45.31 26.87 -6.82
CA VAL A 23 -45.06 28.14 -6.13
C VAL A 23 -44.53 29.15 -7.16
N PRO A 24 -45.11 30.36 -7.28
CA PRO A 24 -44.64 31.38 -8.19
C PRO A 24 -43.26 31.92 -7.78
N GLN A 25 -42.32 31.94 -8.73
CA GLN A 25 -41.06 32.66 -8.62
C GLN A 25 -41.33 34.17 -8.60
N ASN A 26 -41.34 34.76 -7.41
CA ASN A 26 -41.30 36.21 -7.25
C ASN A 26 -39.89 36.62 -6.81
N GLY A 27 -39.15 37.22 -7.75
CA GLY A 27 -37.85 37.80 -7.50
C GLY A 27 -37.93 38.91 -6.46
N THR A 28 -37.25 38.71 -5.34
CA THR A 28 -36.84 39.77 -4.44
C THR A 28 -35.34 39.63 -4.22
N ALA A 29 -34.66 40.78 -4.30
CA ALA A 29 -33.22 40.95 -4.20
C ALA A 29 -32.63 40.23 -2.97
N PRO A 30 -31.34 39.80 -3.02
CA PRO A 30 -30.70 39.16 -1.89
C PRO A 30 -30.61 40.15 -0.72
N THR A 31 -31.52 40.02 0.24
CA THR A 31 -31.34 40.53 1.59
C THR A 31 -30.07 39.89 2.11
N ALA A 32 -29.03 40.71 2.32
CA ALA A 32 -27.81 40.31 2.99
C ALA A 32 -28.19 39.67 4.33
N VAL A 33 -28.12 38.35 4.40
CA VAL A 33 -28.13 37.62 5.65
C VAL A 33 -26.96 38.17 6.45
N PRO A 34 -27.17 38.76 7.65
CA PRO A 34 -26.06 39.13 8.50
C PRO A 34 -25.23 37.87 8.71
N GLN A 35 -23.97 37.91 8.26
CA GLN A 35 -22.96 36.96 8.65
C GLN A 35 -22.77 37.12 10.16
N ASN A 36 -23.67 36.53 10.94
CA ASN A 36 -23.43 36.24 12.33
C ASN A 36 -22.14 35.44 12.33
N GLY A 37 -21.08 36.07 12.84
CA GLY A 37 -19.77 35.47 12.99
C GLY A 37 -19.91 34.20 13.78
N THR A 38 -20.10 33.09 13.08
CA THR A 38 -19.57 31.82 13.51
C THR A 38 -18.06 32.02 13.48
N THR A 39 -17.52 32.46 14.62
CA THR A 39 -16.18 32.02 15.05
C THR A 39 -16.04 30.60 14.54
N PRO A 40 -15.06 30.28 13.68
CA PRO A 40 -14.89 28.93 13.21
C PRO A 40 -14.80 28.09 14.47
N THR A 41 -15.86 27.33 14.76
CA THR A 41 -15.89 26.36 15.84
C THR A 41 -14.65 25.55 15.61
N SER A 42 -13.65 25.78 16.47
CA SER A 42 -12.34 25.16 16.46
C SER A 42 -12.58 23.71 16.09
N ALA A 43 -12.22 23.34 14.85
CA ALA A 43 -12.39 21.99 14.37
C ALA A 43 -11.77 21.11 15.44
N ALA A 44 -12.60 20.31 16.13
CA ALA A 44 -12.11 19.38 17.13
C ALA A 44 -10.92 18.67 16.49
N PRO A 45 -9.74 18.65 17.13
CA PRO A 45 -8.51 18.22 16.47
C PRO A 45 -8.81 16.88 15.81
N ALA A 46 -8.67 16.83 14.48
CA ALA A 46 -8.97 15.65 13.70
C ALA A 46 -8.34 14.47 14.41
N ARG A 47 -9.19 13.52 14.87
CA ARG A 47 -8.81 12.44 15.79
C ARG A 47 -7.51 11.81 15.26
N GLN A 48 -6.40 12.10 15.93
CA GLN A 48 -5.09 11.67 15.45
C GLN A 48 -5.09 10.14 15.43
N ILE A 49 -4.78 9.56 14.28
CA ILE A 49 -4.71 8.10 14.14
C ILE A 49 -3.50 7.65 14.96
N GLU A 50 -3.74 6.97 16.08
CA GLU A 50 -2.66 6.46 16.90
C GLU A 50 -1.87 5.37 16.13
N PRO A 51 -0.53 5.50 16.01
CA PRO A 51 0.29 4.52 15.32
C PRO A 51 0.22 3.11 15.94
N SER A 52 -0.12 3.05 17.24
CA SER A 52 -0.31 1.82 18.02
C SER A 52 -1.42 0.92 17.44
N LEU A 53 -2.48 1.50 16.86
CA LEU A 53 -3.61 0.77 16.29
C LEU A 53 -3.27 0.03 14.99
N VAL A 54 -2.16 0.43 14.36
CA VAL A 54 -1.74 -0.07 13.05
C VAL A 54 -0.67 -1.18 13.21
N LEU A 55 -0.28 -1.50 14.44
CA LEU A 55 0.69 -2.54 14.80
C LEU A 55 0.04 -3.57 15.73
N ARG A 56 0.37 -4.85 15.53
CA ARG A 56 -0.10 -5.92 16.42
C ARG A 56 0.59 -5.84 17.78
N PRO A 57 -0.08 -6.30 18.85
CA PRO A 57 0.56 -6.45 20.15
C PRO A 57 1.71 -7.46 20.03
N GLY A 58 2.91 -7.01 20.38
CA GLY A 58 4.13 -7.84 20.42
C GLY A 58 5.34 -7.13 19.81
N ALA A 59 6.46 -7.85 19.73
CA ALA A 59 7.70 -7.40 19.09
C ALA A 59 7.86 -7.95 17.65
N PHE A 60 7.18 -9.04 17.30
CA PHE A 60 7.35 -9.69 16.00
C PHE A 60 6.85 -8.83 14.83
N ASP A 61 5.62 -8.30 14.90
CA ASP A 61 5.03 -7.45 13.85
C ASP A 61 5.84 -6.18 13.56
N PRO A 62 6.28 -5.37 14.56
CA PRO A 62 7.10 -4.20 14.28
C PRO A 62 8.46 -4.59 13.68
N ILE A 63 9.11 -5.66 14.14
CA ILE A 63 10.38 -6.13 13.56
C ILE A 63 10.17 -6.60 12.11
N ALA A 64 9.12 -7.39 11.84
CA ALA A 64 8.80 -7.85 10.50
C ALA A 64 8.59 -6.67 9.55
N LEU A 65 7.85 -5.63 9.97
CA LEU A 65 7.66 -4.43 9.18
C LEU A 65 8.98 -3.69 8.88
N LEU A 66 9.88 -3.58 9.86
CA LEU A 66 11.21 -2.97 9.66
C LEU A 66 12.06 -3.79 8.69
N VAL A 67 12.04 -5.12 8.80
CA VAL A 67 12.73 -6.03 7.86
C VAL A 67 12.17 -5.87 6.44
N LEU A 68 10.84 -5.92 6.27
CA LEU A 68 10.18 -5.72 4.99
C LEU A 68 10.53 -4.35 4.39
N ARG A 69 10.67 -3.32 5.23
CA ARG A 69 11.07 -1.98 4.79
C ARG A 69 12.51 -1.91 4.30
N CYS A 70 13.43 -2.55 4.99
CA CYS A 70 14.81 -2.70 4.54
C CYS A 70 14.87 -3.44 3.19
N LEU A 71 14.18 -4.58 3.10
CA LEU A 71 14.08 -5.36 1.86
C LEU A 71 13.44 -4.57 0.72
N ARG A 72 12.41 -3.76 1.00
CA ARG A 72 11.80 -2.89 -0.03
C ARG A 72 12.78 -1.85 -0.57
N ARG A 73 13.61 -1.27 0.31
CA ARG A 73 14.55 -0.21 -0.06
C ARG A 73 15.80 -0.76 -0.75
N ILE A 74 16.28 -1.96 -0.38
CA ILE A 74 17.50 -2.54 -0.96
C ILE A 74 17.33 -2.92 -2.43
N VAL A 75 16.10 -3.15 -2.89
CA VAL A 75 15.79 -3.43 -4.31
C VAL A 75 16.37 -2.37 -5.25
N TYR A 76 16.26 -1.09 -4.90
CA TYR A 76 16.70 0.00 -5.78
C TYR A 76 18.21 0.06 -6.00
N PRO A 77 19.07 0.10 -4.96
CA PRO A 77 20.51 0.05 -5.17
C PRO A 77 20.92 -1.26 -5.84
N LEU A 78 20.26 -2.38 -5.54
CA LEU A 78 20.56 -3.66 -6.18
C LEU A 78 20.25 -3.64 -7.68
N LEU A 79 19.16 -2.98 -8.10
CA LEU A 79 18.86 -2.75 -9.51
C LEU A 79 19.95 -1.91 -10.17
N PHE A 80 20.36 -0.78 -9.58
CA PHE A 80 21.42 0.06 -10.16
C PHE A 80 22.76 -0.67 -10.26
N VAL A 81 23.11 -1.47 -9.26
CA VAL A 81 24.31 -2.33 -9.30
C VAL A 81 24.18 -3.34 -10.44
N GLY A 82 23.06 -4.05 -10.54
CA GLY A 82 22.80 -5.00 -11.63
C GLY A 82 22.88 -4.36 -13.02
N PHE A 83 22.27 -3.18 -13.19
CA PHE A 83 22.35 -2.41 -14.43
C PHE A 83 23.78 -1.96 -14.75
N THR A 84 24.55 -1.53 -13.75
CA THR A 84 25.95 -1.13 -13.93
C THR A 84 26.79 -2.30 -14.44
N ILE A 85 26.65 -3.47 -13.82
CA ILE A 85 27.41 -4.66 -14.23
C ILE A 85 26.99 -5.10 -15.63
N ALA A 86 25.69 -5.15 -15.92
CA ALA A 86 25.18 -5.49 -17.25
C ALA A 86 25.66 -4.50 -18.33
N TRP A 87 25.74 -3.20 -17.99
CA TRP A 87 26.25 -2.16 -18.88
C TRP A 87 27.74 -2.36 -19.20
N VAL A 88 28.58 -2.57 -18.18
CA VAL A 88 30.03 -2.82 -18.35
C VAL A 88 30.30 -4.07 -19.17
N ASN A 89 29.48 -5.11 -18.99
CA ASN A 89 29.64 -6.37 -19.72
C ASN A 89 29.10 -6.33 -21.15
N GLY A 90 28.46 -5.23 -21.58
CA GLY A 90 27.89 -5.11 -22.93
C GLY A 90 26.67 -6.01 -23.16
N ASP A 91 26.00 -6.46 -22.09
CA ASP A 91 24.84 -7.37 -22.15
C ASP A 91 23.61 -6.71 -22.77
N PHE A 92 23.63 -5.39 -22.99
CA PHE A 92 22.56 -4.64 -23.68
C PHE A 92 22.74 -4.54 -25.20
N THR A 93 23.73 -5.23 -25.79
CA THR A 93 23.95 -5.24 -27.24
C THR A 93 22.98 -6.17 -27.97
N ALA A 94 22.64 -5.84 -29.23
CA ALA A 94 21.75 -6.65 -30.06
C ALA A 94 22.26 -8.10 -30.25
N GLU A 95 23.59 -8.28 -30.22
CA GLU A 95 24.26 -9.58 -30.30
C GLU A 95 24.03 -10.45 -29.05
N ALA A 96 23.93 -9.85 -27.86
CA ALA A 96 23.60 -10.56 -26.62
C ALA A 96 22.17 -11.12 -26.65
N PHE A 97 21.22 -10.35 -27.21
CA PHE A 97 19.83 -10.80 -27.38
C PHE A 97 19.67 -11.90 -28.43
N ALA A 98 20.50 -11.90 -29.48
CA ALA A 98 20.47 -12.92 -30.53
C ALA A 98 20.95 -14.32 -30.05
N ARG A 99 21.73 -14.37 -28.95
CA ARG A 99 22.24 -15.61 -28.34
C ARG A 99 21.25 -16.29 -27.38
N LEU A 100 20.00 -15.84 -27.28
CA LEU A 100 18.99 -16.43 -26.38
C LEU A 100 18.13 -17.52 -27.05
N THR A 101 18.69 -18.26 -28.01
CA THR A 101 17.95 -19.22 -28.85
C THR A 101 18.06 -20.67 -28.38
N THR A 102 18.95 -21.03 -27.46
CA THR A 102 19.06 -22.40 -26.92
C THR A 102 18.81 -22.51 -25.41
N PRO A 103 18.13 -23.58 -24.94
CA PRO A 103 17.79 -23.77 -23.52
C PRO A 103 19.01 -23.89 -22.59
N THR A 104 20.15 -24.34 -23.08
CA THR A 104 21.41 -24.40 -22.32
C THR A 104 22.04 -23.02 -22.12
N GLN A 105 21.85 -22.09 -23.06
CA GLN A 105 22.29 -20.69 -22.93
C GLN A 105 21.45 -19.89 -21.92
N TYR A 106 20.22 -20.33 -21.61
CA TYR A 106 19.43 -19.77 -20.50
C TYR A 106 20.06 -20.03 -19.12
N LEU A 107 20.78 -21.14 -18.95
CA LEU A 107 21.46 -21.47 -17.68
C LEU A 107 22.75 -20.66 -17.49
N ASP A 108 23.49 -20.37 -18.57
CA ASP A 108 24.61 -19.41 -18.51
C ASP A 108 24.12 -17.96 -18.37
N ALA A 109 22.97 -17.63 -18.95
CA ALA A 109 22.27 -16.36 -18.67
C ALA A 109 21.71 -16.29 -17.23
N LEU A 110 21.54 -17.43 -16.55
CA LEU A 110 21.24 -17.49 -15.11
C LEU A 110 22.49 -17.24 -14.23
N LEU A 111 23.68 -17.16 -14.82
CA LEU A 111 24.90 -16.62 -14.21
C LEU A 111 25.22 -15.19 -14.72
N SER A 112 24.40 -14.63 -15.62
CA SER A 112 24.58 -13.27 -16.15
C SER A 112 24.24 -12.20 -15.10
N PRO A 113 24.86 -11.00 -15.18
CA PRO A 113 24.47 -9.80 -14.44
C PRO A 113 22.97 -9.51 -14.41
N LEU A 114 22.22 -9.97 -15.42
CA LEU A 114 20.76 -9.88 -15.48
C LEU A 114 20.06 -10.61 -14.31
N VAL A 115 20.70 -11.61 -13.70
CA VAL A 115 20.15 -12.30 -12.52
C VAL A 115 20.05 -11.38 -11.32
N VAL A 116 20.97 -10.43 -11.16
CA VAL A 116 20.88 -9.44 -10.08
C VAL A 116 19.65 -8.55 -10.28
N VAL A 117 19.35 -8.16 -11.53
CA VAL A 117 18.15 -7.39 -11.88
C VAL A 117 16.88 -8.21 -11.68
N ALA A 118 16.85 -9.45 -12.18
CA ALA A 118 15.73 -10.36 -12.03
C ALA A 118 15.44 -10.69 -10.56
N PHE A 119 16.50 -10.93 -9.77
CA PHE A 119 16.40 -11.14 -8.33
C PHE A 119 15.84 -9.91 -7.61
N ALA A 120 16.32 -8.70 -7.95
CA ALA A 120 15.79 -7.47 -7.37
C ALA A 120 14.30 -7.27 -7.69
N LEU A 121 13.88 -7.58 -8.93
CA LEU A 121 12.46 -7.55 -9.32
C LEU A 121 11.63 -8.61 -8.60
N GLY A 122 12.13 -9.85 -8.50
CA GLY A 122 11.48 -10.93 -7.75
C GLY A 122 11.33 -10.56 -6.27
N LEU A 123 12.39 -10.04 -5.66
CA LEU A 123 12.38 -9.55 -4.27
C LEU A 123 11.33 -8.45 -4.09
N ARG A 124 11.19 -7.53 -5.04
CA ARG A 124 10.15 -6.48 -5.01
C ARG A 124 8.74 -7.07 -4.95
N VAL A 125 8.45 -8.06 -5.79
CA VAL A 125 7.14 -8.73 -5.83
C VAL A 125 6.89 -9.47 -4.52
N VAL A 126 7.87 -10.21 -4.02
CA VAL A 126 7.79 -10.94 -2.75
C VAL A 126 7.55 -9.98 -1.59
N VAL A 127 8.28 -8.87 -1.49
CA VAL A 127 8.12 -7.88 -0.42
C VAL A 127 6.74 -7.21 -0.48
N ALA A 128 6.24 -6.90 -1.69
CA ALA A 128 4.89 -6.36 -1.86
C ALA A 128 3.82 -7.36 -1.40
N ALA A 129 3.97 -8.63 -1.77
CA ALA A 129 3.07 -9.70 -1.36
C ALA A 129 3.11 -9.91 0.16
N LEU A 130 4.31 -9.99 0.76
CA LEU A 130 4.46 -10.13 2.21
C LEU A 130 3.88 -8.92 2.97
N GLY A 131 4.10 -7.71 2.47
CA GLY A 131 3.51 -6.50 3.06
C GLY A 131 1.98 -6.54 3.06
N PHE A 132 1.39 -7.11 2.02
CA PHE A 132 -0.06 -7.34 1.95
C PHE A 132 -0.50 -8.45 2.93
N VAL A 133 0.18 -9.59 2.95
CA VAL A 133 -0.13 -10.73 3.84
C VAL A 133 -0.06 -10.32 5.31
N VAL A 134 0.94 -9.54 5.70
CA VAL A 134 1.10 -9.05 7.08
C VAL A 134 -0.03 -8.08 7.48
N ALA A 135 -0.70 -7.44 6.51
CA ALA A 135 -1.85 -6.56 6.76
C ALA A 135 -3.21 -7.28 6.85
N ILE A 136 -3.36 -8.46 6.24
CA ILE A 136 -4.60 -9.26 6.27
C ILE A 136 -5.13 -9.49 7.69
N PRO A 137 -4.32 -9.90 8.67
CA PRO A 137 -4.89 -10.34 9.92
C PRO A 137 -5.28 -9.13 10.80
N LEU A 138 -4.80 -7.90 10.50
CA LEU A 138 -5.34 -6.67 11.09
C LEU A 138 -6.74 -6.35 10.60
N THR A 139 -7.00 -6.56 9.31
CA THR A 139 -8.31 -6.24 8.75
C THR A 139 -9.37 -7.24 9.12
N ALA A 140 -8.99 -8.49 9.39
CA ALA A 140 -9.88 -9.48 9.98
C ALA A 140 -10.44 -9.02 11.34
N ASP A 141 -9.59 -8.40 12.19
CA ASP A 141 -9.97 -7.94 13.53
C ASP A 141 -10.74 -6.61 13.51
N ALA A 142 -10.42 -5.72 12.55
CA ALA A 142 -11.03 -4.39 12.44
C ALA A 142 -12.33 -4.37 11.61
N TRP A 143 -12.55 -5.34 10.72
CA TRP A 143 -13.72 -5.36 9.85
C TRP A 143 -14.96 -5.84 10.60
N LYS A 144 -15.94 -4.94 10.75
CA LYS A 144 -17.29 -5.30 11.19
C LYS A 144 -18.23 -5.27 9.97
N PRO A 145 -19.01 -6.34 9.72
CA PRO A 145 -19.96 -6.33 8.61
C PRO A 145 -20.98 -5.20 8.80
N GLY A 146 -20.98 -4.24 7.88
CA GLY A 146 -22.06 -3.26 7.77
C GLY A 146 -23.35 -3.90 7.27
N THR A 147 -24.49 -3.25 7.52
CA THR A 147 -25.84 -3.71 7.14
C THR A 147 -26.02 -3.92 5.62
N ASP A 148 -25.18 -3.29 4.79
CA ASP A 148 -25.26 -3.34 3.31
C ASP A 148 -24.24 -4.27 2.63
N ALA A 149 -23.41 -4.99 3.38
CA ALA A 149 -22.46 -5.95 2.83
C ALA A 149 -23.15 -7.30 2.52
N ARG A 150 -24.23 -7.30 1.74
CA ARG A 150 -25.05 -8.50 1.47
C ARG A 150 -24.37 -9.51 0.54
N THR A 151 -23.52 -9.07 -0.40
CA THR A 151 -22.83 -9.96 -1.35
C THR A 151 -21.40 -10.27 -0.93
N LEU A 152 -20.96 -11.52 -1.15
CA LEU A 152 -19.57 -11.96 -0.87
C LEU A 152 -18.54 -11.10 -1.61
N MET A 153 -18.83 -10.73 -2.86
CA MET A 153 -17.92 -9.91 -3.67
C MET A 153 -17.71 -8.51 -3.08
N ARG A 154 -18.78 -7.84 -2.59
CA ARG A 154 -18.64 -6.54 -1.91
C ARG A 154 -17.84 -6.67 -0.61
N ARG A 155 -18.04 -7.76 0.16
CA ARG A 155 -17.24 -8.04 1.36
C ARG A 155 -15.75 -8.20 1.04
N MET A 156 -15.43 -8.90 -0.06
CA MET A 156 -14.04 -9.06 -0.50
C MET A 156 -13.41 -7.74 -0.91
N TRP A 157 -14.12 -6.93 -1.69
CA TRP A 157 -13.65 -5.60 -2.10
C TRP A 157 -13.44 -4.66 -0.92
N ASP A 158 -14.38 -4.62 0.02
CA ASP A 158 -14.28 -3.81 1.23
C ASP A 158 -13.06 -4.21 2.08
N ARG A 159 -12.87 -5.52 2.30
CA ARG A 159 -11.67 -6.04 2.97
C ARG A 159 -10.38 -5.71 2.21
N TYR A 160 -10.39 -5.76 0.89
CA TYR A 160 -9.22 -5.41 0.07
C TYR A 160 -8.85 -3.92 0.24
N TYR A 161 -9.82 -3.01 0.16
CA TYR A 161 -9.59 -1.58 0.34
C TYR A 161 -9.16 -1.22 1.76
N LEU A 162 -9.74 -1.85 2.78
CA LEU A 162 -9.28 -1.69 4.15
C LEU A 162 -7.84 -2.18 4.29
N THR A 163 -7.52 -3.36 3.73
CA THR A 163 -6.17 -3.96 3.85
C THR A 163 -5.13 -3.10 3.15
N SER A 164 -5.43 -2.58 1.97
CA SER A 164 -4.53 -1.68 1.24
C SER A 164 -4.35 -0.35 1.99
N SER A 165 -5.40 0.18 2.62
CA SER A 165 -5.32 1.40 3.43
C SER A 165 -4.45 1.20 4.67
N TYR A 166 -4.66 0.13 5.43
CA TYR A 166 -3.82 -0.23 6.58
C TYR A 166 -2.37 -0.51 6.16
N ALA A 167 -2.15 -1.24 5.07
CA ALA A 167 -0.82 -1.46 4.53
C ALA A 167 -0.14 -0.13 4.19
N THR A 168 -0.84 0.82 3.59
CA THR A 168 -0.30 2.15 3.26
C THR A 168 0.05 2.95 4.51
N LEU A 169 -0.82 2.95 5.52
CA LEU A 169 -0.56 3.61 6.82
C LEU A 169 0.66 3.03 7.53
N ARG A 170 0.90 1.71 7.44
CA ARG A 170 2.09 1.03 8.00
C ARG A 170 3.40 1.52 7.41
N TRP A 171 3.39 2.04 6.19
CA TRP A 171 4.59 2.57 5.54
C TRP A 171 4.92 4.00 5.95
N THR A 172 4.08 4.65 6.75
CA THR A 172 4.31 6.02 7.24
C THR A 172 5.49 6.10 8.21
N TRP A 173 6.07 7.29 8.32
CA TRP A 173 7.23 7.52 9.18
C TRP A 173 6.89 7.48 10.67
N ALA A 174 5.65 7.84 11.04
CA ALA A 174 5.16 7.76 12.42
C ALA A 174 5.10 6.30 12.92
N VAL A 175 4.54 5.40 12.12
CA VAL A 175 4.49 3.96 12.44
C VAL A 175 5.90 3.37 12.50
N HIS A 176 6.81 3.82 11.63
CA HIS A 176 8.20 3.40 11.67
C HIS A 176 8.88 3.75 13.00
N GLN A 177 8.79 4.99 13.47
CA GLN A 177 9.39 5.38 14.75
C GLN A 177 8.84 4.58 15.92
N PHE A 178 7.52 4.35 15.91
CA PHE A 178 6.88 3.52 16.92
C PHE A 178 7.35 2.06 16.85
N ALA A 179 7.54 1.51 15.64
CA ALA A 179 8.07 0.17 15.44
C ALA A 179 9.53 0.04 15.90
N VAL A 180 10.38 1.04 15.67
CA VAL A 180 11.77 1.07 16.15
C VAL A 180 11.80 1.10 17.68
N ALA A 181 11.02 2.00 18.30
CA ALA A 181 10.93 2.09 19.76
C ALA A 181 10.44 0.78 20.39
N ARG A 182 9.45 0.12 19.77
CA ARG A 182 8.89 -1.15 20.25
C ARG A 182 9.78 -2.37 19.96
N GLY A 183 10.60 -2.30 18.92
CA GLY A 183 11.55 -3.36 18.54
C GLY A 183 12.84 -3.36 19.38
N GLY A 184 13.04 -2.37 20.24
CA GLY A 184 14.24 -2.27 21.10
C GLY A 184 15.54 -2.27 20.29
N ALA A 185 16.54 -3.01 20.76
CA ALA A 185 17.86 -3.08 20.11
C ALA A 185 17.80 -3.56 18.65
N ALA A 186 16.96 -4.55 18.34
CA ALA A 186 16.77 -5.03 16.98
C ALA A 186 16.14 -3.95 16.08
N GLY A 187 15.18 -3.19 16.63
CA GLY A 187 14.58 -2.05 15.95
C GLY A 187 15.60 -0.96 15.61
N THR A 188 16.49 -0.64 16.55
CA THR A 188 17.58 0.33 16.33
C THR A 188 18.57 -0.16 15.27
N LEU A 189 18.97 -1.44 15.31
CA LEU A 189 19.85 -2.02 14.30
C LEU A 189 19.23 -1.91 12.90
N LEU A 190 17.94 -2.24 12.76
CA LEU A 190 17.24 -2.16 11.48
C LEU A 190 17.07 -0.70 11.00
N ASP A 191 16.87 0.27 11.89
CA ASP A 191 16.87 1.69 11.52
C ASP A 191 18.25 2.13 10.98
N VAL A 192 19.34 1.68 11.61
CA VAL A 192 20.70 1.94 11.10
C VAL A 192 20.89 1.30 9.72
N VAL A 193 20.46 0.05 9.53
CA VAL A 193 20.50 -0.63 8.22
C VAL A 193 19.69 0.15 7.17
N GLU A 194 18.47 0.62 7.51
CA GLU A 194 17.68 1.45 6.60
C GLU A 194 18.42 2.74 6.21
N ARG A 195 19.07 3.40 7.17
CA ARG A 195 19.87 4.62 6.90
C ARG A 195 21.04 4.32 5.96
N VAL A 196 21.77 3.21 6.18
CA VAL A 196 22.85 2.78 5.29
C VAL A 196 22.33 2.52 3.88
N ILE A 197 21.22 1.78 3.73
CA ILE A 197 20.60 1.52 2.42
C ILE A 197 20.17 2.83 1.74
N ARG A 198 19.67 3.81 2.51
CA ARG A 198 19.27 5.11 1.98
C ARG A 198 20.45 5.88 1.40
N VAL A 199 21.64 5.75 1.99
CA VAL A 199 22.89 6.33 1.46
C VAL A 199 23.44 5.51 0.30
N ALA A 200 23.28 4.18 0.32
CA ALA A 200 23.74 3.30 -0.76
C ALA A 200 23.04 3.61 -2.11
N LEU A 201 21.78 4.07 -2.08
CA LEU A 201 21.05 4.41 -3.30
C LEU A 201 21.73 5.53 -4.13
N PRO A 202 21.93 6.77 -3.63
CA PRO A 202 22.60 7.81 -4.41
C PRO A 202 24.03 7.42 -4.79
N VAL A 203 24.73 6.65 -3.95
CA VAL A 203 26.07 6.12 -4.28
C VAL A 203 25.99 5.19 -5.49
N SER A 204 25.05 4.22 -5.51
CA SER A 204 24.88 3.30 -6.64
C SER A 204 24.49 4.02 -7.94
N ILE A 205 23.65 5.06 -7.86
CA ILE A 205 23.31 5.91 -9.00
C ILE A 205 24.56 6.66 -9.50
N GLY A 206 25.34 7.26 -8.60
CA GLY A 206 26.56 7.97 -8.97
C GLY A 206 27.58 7.06 -9.65
N VAL A 207 27.77 5.85 -9.12
CA VAL A 207 28.63 4.82 -9.74
C VAL A 207 28.14 4.48 -11.15
N PHE A 208 26.84 4.21 -11.30
CA PHE A 208 26.24 3.92 -12.61
C PHE A 208 26.51 5.05 -13.62
N VAL A 209 26.27 6.31 -13.23
CA VAL A 209 26.48 7.49 -14.09
C VAL A 209 27.95 7.64 -14.48
N VAL A 210 28.88 7.53 -13.53
CA VAL A 210 30.33 7.63 -13.80
C VAL A 210 30.78 6.53 -14.76
N VAL A 211 30.30 5.31 -14.57
CA VAL A 211 30.60 4.18 -15.46
C VAL A 211 30.04 4.44 -16.85
N ALA A 212 28.76 4.81 -16.96
CA ALA A 212 28.11 5.09 -18.24
C ALA A 212 28.83 6.20 -19.02
N LEU A 213 29.22 7.29 -18.34
CA LEU A 213 29.94 8.41 -18.96
C LEU A 213 31.35 8.03 -19.43
N ARG A 214 32.03 7.10 -18.75
CA ARG A 214 33.37 6.64 -19.17
C ARG A 214 33.36 5.69 -20.35
N THR A 215 32.23 5.02 -20.57
CA THR A 215 32.06 4.03 -21.65
C THR A 215 31.47 4.62 -22.93
N LEU A 216 31.02 5.88 -22.90
CA LEU A 216 30.60 6.68 -24.05
C LEU A 216 31.81 7.33 -24.70
#